data_AF-A0A6N1XDN2-F1
#
_entry.id   AF-A0A6N1XDN2-F1
#
_cell.length_a   1.000
_cell.length_b   1.000
_cell.length_c   1.000
_cell.angle_alpha   90.00
_cell.angle_beta   90.00
_cell.angle_gamma   90.00
#
_symmetry.space_group_name_H-M   'P 1'
#
loop_
_entity.id
_entity.type
_entity.pdbx_description
1 polymer ?
#
loop_
_entity_poly.entity_id
_entity_poly.type
_entity_poly.pdbx_seq_one_letter_code
_entity_poly.pdbx_strand_id
1 'polypeptide(L)'
;MINLSLDLPTFLQNPYSWIAAVLTIGSMSWLVLSQVGSLNNRHLKLLAEQHHLARHDPLTGLMNRVALESILEHAIAEAAREDLSVAVFLLDLDRFKNINDSLGHSAATTC
;
A
#
# COMPACT_ATOMS: atom_id res chain seq x y z
N MET A 1 -15.01 38.20 34.24
CA MET A 1 -15.34 36.77 34.23
C MET A 1 -16.72 36.61 33.60
N ILE A 2 -16.79 36.27 32.32
CA ILE A 2 -18.07 35.97 31.66
C ILE A 2 -18.35 34.50 31.96
N ASN A 3 -19.38 34.24 32.75
CA ASN A 3 -19.77 32.88 33.10
C ASN A 3 -20.41 32.25 31.84
N LEU A 4 -19.71 31.31 31.19
CA LEU A 4 -20.21 30.58 30.03
C LEU A 4 -21.04 29.39 30.52
N SER A 5 -22.10 29.65 31.28
CA SER A 5 -23.12 28.66 31.57
C SER A 5 -23.99 28.49 30.33
N LEU A 6 -23.84 27.36 29.64
CA LEU A 6 -24.70 26.99 28.51
C LEU A 6 -26.10 26.69 29.06
N ASP A 7 -26.96 27.70 29.12
CA ASP A 7 -28.34 27.54 29.56
C ASP A 7 -29.13 26.74 28.53
N LEU A 8 -29.20 25.42 28.73
CA LEU A 8 -29.90 24.47 27.88
C LEU A 8 -31.37 24.88 27.54
N PRO A 9 -32.16 25.43 28.49
CA PRO A 9 -33.56 25.81 28.21
C PRO A 9 -33.68 26.96 27.21
N THR A 10 -32.82 27.97 27.28
CA THR A 10 -32.83 29.12 26.36
C THR A 10 -32.23 28.77 25.01
N PHE A 11 -31.24 27.87 24.99
CA PHE A 11 -30.66 27.33 23.75
C PHE A 11 -31.70 26.57 22.91
N LEU A 12 -32.54 25.75 23.55
CA LEU A 12 -33.56 24.94 22.87
C LEU A 12 -34.73 25.76 22.33
N GLN A 13 -35.06 26.89 22.96
CA GLN A 13 -36.16 27.77 22.55
C GLN A 13 -35.78 28.77 21.45
N ASN A 14 -34.49 28.96 21.18
CA ASN A 14 -34.01 29.90 20.18
C ASN A 14 -33.92 29.22 18.79
N PRO A 15 -34.63 29.69 17.75
CA PRO A 15 -34.59 29.08 16.42
C PRO A 15 -33.21 29.17 15.72
N TYR A 16 -32.37 30.15 16.07
CA TYR A 16 -31.05 30.33 15.45
C TYR A 16 -30.00 29.33 15.95
N SER A 17 -30.18 28.74 17.14
CA SER A 17 -29.24 27.76 17.71
C SER A 17 -29.20 26.46 16.88
N TRP A 18 -30.36 26.01 16.40
CA TRP A 18 -30.50 24.83 15.54
C TRP A 18 -29.86 25.02 14.17
N ILE A 19 -29.99 26.21 13.58
CA ILE A 19 -29.36 26.54 12.30
C ILE A 19 -27.85 26.47 12.43
N ALA A 20 -27.30 27.08 13.50
CA ALA A 20 -25.86 27.02 13.76
C ALA A 20 -25.37 25.59 13.98
N ALA A 21 -26.12 24.76 14.73
CA ALA A 21 -25.78 23.36 14.96
C ALA A 21 -25.75 22.53 13.67
N VAL A 22 -26.73 22.70 12.77
CA VAL A 22 -26.76 21.99 11.48
C VAL A 22 -25.60 22.43 10.58
N LEU A 23 -25.27 23.72 10.55
CA LEU A 23 -24.14 24.23 9.76
C LEU A 23 -22.79 23.73 10.29
N THR A 24 -22.60 23.68 11.60
CA THR A 24 -21.36 23.16 12.19
C THR A 24 -21.24 21.65 11.99
N ILE A 25 -22.31 20.88 12.19
CA ILE A 25 -22.33 19.43 11.93
C ILE A 25 -22.08 19.16 10.44
N GLY A 26 -22.73 19.90 9.53
CA GLY A 26 -22.59 19.74 8.09
C GLY A 26 -21.17 20.06 7.61
N SER A 27 -20.59 21.18 8.06
CA SER A 27 -19.21 21.55 7.72
C SER A 27 -18.18 20.57 8.29
N MET A 28 -18.38 20.08 9.52
CA MET A 28 -17.54 19.03 10.11
C MET A 28 -17.65 17.72 9.33
N SER A 29 -18.87 17.33 8.94
CA SER A 29 -19.12 16.11 8.15
C SER A 29 -18.47 16.19 6.78
N TRP A 30 -18.61 17.33 6.09
CA TRP A 30 -17.95 17.58 4.81
C TRP A 30 -16.43 17.50 4.91
N LEU A 31 -15.85 18.14 5.94
CA LEU A 31 -14.41 18.11 6.20
C LEU A 31 -13.91 16.68 6.40
N VAL A 32 -14.61 15.88 7.21
CA VAL A 32 -14.26 14.47 7.45
C VAL A 32 -14.33 13.65 6.16
N LEU A 33 -15.40 13.77 5.38
CA LEU A 33 -15.56 13.04 4.11
C LEU A 33 -14.45 13.38 3.10
N SER A 34 -14.06 14.66 3.03
CA SER A 34 -12.95 15.09 2.15
C SER A 34 -11.61 14.45 2.52
N GLN A 35 -11.38 14.20 3.82
CA GLN A 35 -10.16 13.55 4.30
C GLN A 35 -10.16 12.03 4.04
N VAL A 36 -11.30 11.36 4.25
CA VAL A 36 -11.44 9.90 4.06
C VAL A 36 -11.09 9.48 2.63
N GLY A 37 -11.53 10.24 1.62
CA GLY A 37 -11.17 9.95 0.22
C GLY A 37 -9.66 10.01 -0.04
N SER A 38 -8.98 11.00 0.55
CA SER A 38 -7.52 11.15 0.40
C SER A 38 -6.73 10.06 1.12
N LEU A 39 -7.24 9.58 2.27
CA LEU A 39 -6.62 8.52 3.05
C LEU A 39 -6.78 7.16 2.35
N ASN A 40 -7.96 6.89 1.82
CA ASN A 40 -8.23 5.65 1.08
C ASN A 40 -7.32 5.52 -0.16
N ASN A 41 -7.10 6.62 -0.88
CA ASN A 41 -6.18 6.64 -2.01
C ASN A 41 -4.72 6.41 -1.60
N ARG A 42 -4.31 6.87 -0.42
CA ARG A 42 -2.96 6.58 0.13
C ARG A 42 -2.85 5.11 0.52
N HIS A 43 -3.86 4.55 1.18
CA HIS A 43 -3.90 3.12 1.50
C HIS A 43 -3.82 2.26 0.24
N LEU A 44 -4.58 2.59 -0.80
CA LEU A 44 -4.52 1.87 -2.08
C LEU A 44 -3.15 1.94 -2.74
N LYS A 45 -2.47 3.09 -2.70
CA LYS A 45 -1.10 3.23 -3.20
C LYS A 45 -0.10 2.40 -2.40
N LEU A 46 -0.18 2.46 -1.08
CA LEU A 46 0.70 1.67 -0.20
C LEU A 46 0.48 0.18 -0.40
N LEU A 47 -0.77 -0.27 -0.57
CA LEU A 47 -1.07 -1.68 -0.87
C LEU A 47 -0.51 -2.08 -2.24
N ALA A 48 -0.66 -1.25 -3.27
CA ALA A 48 -0.11 -1.52 -4.60
C ALA A 48 1.43 -1.58 -4.59
N GLU A 49 2.08 -0.66 -3.88
CA GLU A 49 3.53 -0.62 -3.72
C GLU A 49 4.04 -1.81 -2.90
N GLN A 50 3.34 -2.17 -1.83
CA GLN A 50 3.63 -3.37 -1.04
C GLN A 50 3.44 -4.64 -1.89
N HIS A 51 2.42 -4.71 -2.76
CA HIS A 51 2.25 -5.81 -3.70
C HIS A 51 3.38 -5.86 -4.75
N HIS A 52 3.85 -4.71 -5.23
CA HIS A 52 4.98 -4.63 -6.15
C HIS A 52 6.29 -5.10 -5.48
N LEU A 53 6.59 -4.60 -4.28
CA LEU A 53 7.75 -5.02 -3.49
C LEU A 53 7.66 -6.47 -3.00
N ALA A 54 6.45 -6.99 -2.78
CA ALA A 54 6.23 -8.39 -2.42
C ALA A 54 6.47 -9.35 -3.59
N ARG A 55 6.56 -8.86 -4.83
CA ARG A 55 6.75 -9.68 -6.04
C ARG A 55 8.06 -9.42 -6.78
N HIS A 56 8.75 -8.31 -6.51
CA HIS A 56 10.01 -7.97 -7.16
C HIS A 56 11.15 -7.87 -6.14
N ASP A 57 12.34 -8.29 -6.55
CA ASP A 57 13.57 -8.09 -5.81
C ASP A 57 14.06 -6.65 -6.02
N PRO A 58 14.25 -5.85 -4.97
CA PRO A 58 14.58 -4.43 -5.10
C PRO A 58 16.00 -4.17 -5.60
N LEU A 59 16.89 -5.18 -5.58
CA LEU A 59 18.28 -5.06 -6.02
C LEU A 59 18.38 -5.20 -7.54
N THR A 60 17.60 -6.09 -8.13
CA THR A 60 17.67 -6.47 -9.54
C THR A 60 16.45 -6.03 -10.35
N GLY A 61 15.35 -5.67 -9.70
CA GLY A 61 14.04 -5.41 -10.32
C GLY A 61 13.35 -6.66 -10.88
N LEU A 62 14.00 -7.82 -10.82
CA LEU A 62 13.44 -9.09 -11.28
C LEU A 62 12.36 -9.60 -10.32
N MET A 63 11.60 -10.58 -10.77
CA MET A 63 10.65 -11.25 -9.89
C MET A 63 11.39 -11.93 -8.73
N ASN A 64 10.92 -11.70 -7.52
CA ASN A 64 11.48 -12.35 -6.35
C ASN A 64 11.04 -13.82 -6.28
N ARG A 65 11.58 -14.53 -5.29
CA ARG A 65 11.28 -15.94 -5.06
C ARG A 65 9.77 -16.22 -4.88
N VAL A 66 9.06 -15.35 -4.17
CA VAL A 66 7.62 -15.49 -3.91
C VAL A 66 6.81 -15.40 -5.21
N ALA A 67 7.18 -14.47 -6.09
CA ALA A 67 6.55 -14.35 -7.40
C ALA A 67 6.87 -15.56 -8.30
N LEU A 68 8.11 -16.07 -8.27
CA LEU A 68 8.52 -17.26 -9.02
C LEU A 68 7.73 -18.50 -8.58
N GLU A 69 7.60 -18.73 -7.27
CA GLU A 69 6.83 -19.86 -6.72
C GLU A 69 5.36 -19.80 -7.17
N SER A 70 4.74 -18.62 -7.09
CA SER A 70 3.36 -18.40 -7.54
C SER A 70 3.17 -18.64 -9.04
N ILE A 71 4.12 -18.25 -9.89
CA ILE A 71 4.06 -18.48 -11.34
C ILE A 71 4.25 -19.95 -11.66
N LEU A 72 5.18 -20.62 -10.97
CA LEU A 72 5.47 -22.02 -11.20
C LEU A 72 4.28 -22.91 -10.81
N GLU A 73 3.61 -22.62 -9.70
CA GLU A 73 2.36 -23.30 -9.32
C GLU A 73 1.28 -23.18 -10.41
N HIS A 74 1.12 -21.98 -10.98
CA HIS A 74 0.15 -21.74 -12.05
C HIS A 74 0.53 -22.50 -13.33
N ALA A 75 1.79 -22.42 -13.74
CA ALA A 75 2.29 -23.08 -14.94
C ALA A 75 2.20 -24.61 -14.84
N ILE A 76 2.46 -25.19 -13.67
CA ILE A 76 2.30 -26.63 -13.44
C ILE A 76 0.83 -27.03 -13.52
N ALA A 77 -0.07 -26.25 -12.92
CA ALA A 77 -1.50 -26.53 -12.95
C ALA A 77 -2.09 -26.45 -14.37
N GLU A 78 -1.63 -25.48 -15.17
CA GLU A 78 -2.00 -25.34 -16.58
C GLU A 78 -1.44 -26.48 -17.43
N ALA A 79 -0.15 -26.81 -17.27
CA ALA A 79 0.48 -27.91 -17.99
C ALA A 79 -0.18 -29.27 -17.67
N ALA A 80 -0.58 -29.49 -16.42
CA ALA A 80 -1.32 -30.69 -16.02
C ALA A 80 -2.71 -30.79 -16.68
N ARG A 81 -3.35 -29.65 -17.00
CA ARG A 81 -4.64 -29.62 -17.69
C ARG A 81 -4.51 -29.84 -19.20
N GLU A 82 -3.40 -29.41 -19.79
CA GLU A 82 -3.17 -29.44 -21.24
C GLU A 82 -2.26 -30.59 -21.69
N ASP A 83 -1.85 -31.48 -20.76
CA ASP A 83 -0.88 -32.56 -21.00
C ASP A 83 0.46 -32.04 -21.56
N LEU A 84 0.88 -30.88 -21.07
CA LEU A 84 2.15 -30.23 -21.39
C LEU A 84 3.18 -30.45 -20.29
N SER A 85 4.44 -30.10 -20.57
CA SER A 85 5.54 -30.15 -19.60
C SER A 85 6.12 -28.77 -19.37
N VAL A 86 6.47 -28.48 -18.11
CA VAL A 86 7.15 -27.23 -17.71
C VAL A 86 8.65 -27.51 -17.53
N ALA A 87 9.50 -26.64 -18.07
CA ALA A 87 10.94 -26.66 -17.86
C ALA A 87 11.39 -25.39 -17.12
N VAL A 88 12.33 -25.54 -16.18
CA VAL A 88 12.89 -24.43 -15.40
C VAL A 88 14.40 -24.41 -15.59
N PHE A 89 14.94 -23.24 -15.96
CA PHE A 89 16.38 -23.00 -16.03
C PHE A 89 16.83 -22.27 -14.77
N LEU A 90 17.75 -22.89 -14.03
CA LEU A 90 18.42 -22.26 -12.91
C LEU A 90 19.81 -21.79 -13.36
N LEU A 91 20.05 -20.50 -13.22
CA LEU A 91 21.29 -19.83 -13.60
C LEU A 91 21.92 -19.28 -12.32
N ASP A 92 23.20 -19.56 -12.11
CA ASP A 92 23.99 -19.00 -11.02
C ASP A 92 25.22 -18.28 -11.59
N LEU A 93 25.63 -17.19 -10.96
CA LEU A 93 26.79 -16.42 -11.40
C LEU A 93 28.04 -16.93 -10.70
N ASP A 94 28.86 -17.69 -11.43
CA ASP A 94 30.13 -18.19 -10.94
C ASP A 94 31.07 -17.04 -10.52
N ARG A 95 31.69 -17.18 -9.34
CA ARG A 95 32.67 -16.23 -8.77
C ARG A 95 32.16 -14.82 -8.51
N PHE A 96 30.85 -14.60 -8.38
CA PHE A 96 30.27 -13.31 -8.03
C PHE A 96 30.87 -12.69 -6.74
N LYS A 97 31.25 -13.53 -5.77
CA LYS A 97 31.95 -13.13 -4.54
C LYS A 97 33.27 -12.40 -4.82
N ASN A 98 34.08 -12.88 -5.75
CA ASN A 98 35.36 -12.25 -6.09
C ASN A 98 35.18 -10.88 -6.75
N ILE A 99 34.08 -10.69 -7.50
CA ILE A 99 33.72 -9.40 -8.11
C ILE A 99 33.34 -8.39 -7.02
N ASN A 100 32.45 -8.80 -6.09
CA ASN A 100 32.08 -7.97 -4.94
C ASN A 100 33.27 -7.64 -4.03
N ASP A 101 34.18 -8.59 -3.82
CA ASP A 101 35.37 -8.39 -2.98
C ASP A 101 36.43 -7.51 -3.65
N SER A 102 36.49 -7.48 -4.99
CA SER A 102 37.48 -6.69 -5.76
C SER A 102 37.04 -5.26 -6.07
N LEU A 103 35.73 -5.00 -6.18
CA LEU A 103 35.17 -3.69 -6.53
C LEU A 103 34.75 -2.85 -5.30
N GLY A 104 34.84 -3.42 -4.10
CA GLY A 104 34.38 -2.78 -2.86
C GLY A 104 32.86 -2.82 -2.71
N HIS A 105 32.38 -2.69 -1.45
CA HIS A 105 30.98 -2.89 -1.04
C HIS A 105 29.91 -2.13 -1.86
N SER A 106 30.30 -1.12 -2.63
CA SER A 106 29.44 -0.32 -3.50
C SER A 106 28.97 -1.04 -4.78
N ALA A 107 29.66 -2.10 -5.21
CA ALA A 107 29.34 -2.80 -6.47
C ALA A 107 28.27 -3.90 -6.31
N ALA A 108 27.97 -4.33 -5.08
CA ALA A 108 26.99 -5.38 -4.80
C ALA A 108 25.54 -4.97 -5.14
N THR A 109 25.32 -3.70 -5.45
CA THR A 109 24.00 -3.07 -5.64
C THR A 109 23.71 -2.61 -7.07
N THR A 110 24.56 -2.94 -8.04
CA THR A 110 24.35 -2.51 -9.43
C THR A 110 24.52 -3.70 -10.36
N CYS A 111 23.39 -4.34 -10.69
CA CYS A 111 23.27 -5.32 -11.77
C CYS A 111 22.03 -4.98 -12.60
#